data_AF-A0A521UNJ7-F1
#
_entry.id   AF-A0A521UNJ7-F1
#
_cell.length_a   1.000
_cell.length_b   1.000
_cell.length_c   1.000
_cell.angle_alpha   90.00
_cell.angle_beta   90.00
_cell.angle_gamma   90.00
#
_symmetry.space_group_name_H-M   'P 1'
#
loop_
_entity.id
_entity.type
_entity.pdbx_description
1 polymer ?
#
loop_
_entity_poly.entity_id
_entity_poly.type
_entity_poly.pdbx_seq_one_letter_code
_entity_poly.pdbx_strand_id
1 'polypeptide(L)'
;MDIDADLALLRRFEPVMRCTRGERFFPIRVEPYVQRCSLWAWRPRGEQVCLVPQGELTLAELSQSRPDAFGTVHYLKLTDPLSPGELAGYVLKRRLLQKNSQNAFRAGRGRLARVGYLSRLVAAAFAISLLARGRVPGDMAAAANIAYDRLMAQSEQCSYYGRVVRQNGWIVLQYWFFYLFDDWRSGFFGANDHEADWEMISLFLYETQSGSIVPEWAAFAAHDQSGDDLRRRWDDPELEKIGEHPIVYVGAGSHASYFQPGEYMTEIQLPFLAPYARVADALQGFWRDKLGQYVGEESRGEQTQASKILRVPFVVDLSGPA
;
A
#
# COMPACT_ATOMS: atom_id res chain seq x y z
N MET A 1 -5.86 33.48 -2.39
CA MET A 1 -4.93 32.35 -2.45
C MET A 1 -4.10 32.58 -3.69
N ASP A 2 -2.80 32.83 -3.51
CA ASP A 2 -1.89 33.04 -4.64
C ASP A 2 -1.39 31.67 -5.08
N ILE A 3 -1.94 31.17 -6.19
CA ILE A 3 -1.66 29.82 -6.68
C ILE A 3 -0.21 29.66 -7.10
N ASP A 4 0.42 30.74 -7.58
CA ASP A 4 1.81 30.72 -8.02
C ASP A 4 2.75 30.70 -6.81
N ALA A 5 2.43 31.46 -5.76
CA ALA A 5 3.17 31.39 -4.49
C ALA A 5 3.03 30.02 -3.81
N ASP A 6 1.83 29.42 -3.83
CA ASP A 6 1.59 28.09 -3.29
C ASP A 6 2.36 27.01 -4.05
N LEU A 7 2.36 27.09 -5.38
CA LEU A 7 3.12 26.18 -6.23
C LEU A 7 4.63 26.36 -6.04
N ALA A 8 5.12 27.60 -5.92
CA ALA A 8 6.52 27.87 -5.62
C ALA A 8 6.94 27.28 -4.27
N LEU A 9 6.07 27.40 -3.25
CA LEU A 9 6.32 26.84 -1.93
C LEU A 9 6.32 25.30 -1.94
N LEU A 10 5.38 24.68 -2.65
CA LEU A 10 5.34 23.23 -2.85
C LEU A 10 6.61 22.74 -3.55
N ARG A 11 7.07 23.43 -4.61
CA ARG A 11 8.29 23.11 -5.36
C ARG A 11 9.56 23.23 -4.53
N ARG A 12 9.64 24.26 -3.67
CA ARG A 12 10.80 24.47 -2.80
C ARG A 12 11.05 23.29 -1.85
N PHE A 13 10.00 22.68 -1.34
CA PHE A 13 10.07 21.56 -0.39
C PHE A 13 9.60 20.22 -1.00
N GLU A 14 9.65 20.10 -2.33
CA GLU A 14 9.23 18.88 -3.05
C GLU A 14 9.98 17.64 -2.49
N PRO A 15 9.28 16.53 -2.18
CA PRO A 15 9.94 15.34 -1.67
C PRO A 15 10.73 14.60 -2.76
N VAL A 16 11.84 13.99 -2.34
CA VAL A 16 12.59 13.04 -3.18
C VAL A 16 12.23 11.62 -2.75
N MET A 17 11.62 10.87 -3.66
CA MET A 17 11.22 9.49 -3.38
C MET A 17 12.35 8.52 -3.72
N ARG A 18 12.79 7.72 -2.74
CA ARG A 18 13.73 6.62 -2.92
C ARG A 18 12.97 5.30 -2.94
N CYS A 19 12.86 4.72 -4.13
CA CYS A 19 12.21 3.43 -4.34
C CYS A 19 13.20 2.27 -4.30
N THR A 20 12.75 1.13 -3.80
CA THR A 20 13.52 -0.11 -3.80
C THR A 20 13.80 -0.58 -5.24
N ARG A 21 15.00 -1.12 -5.48
CA ARG A 21 15.33 -1.68 -6.80
C ARG A 21 14.37 -2.81 -7.15
N GLY A 22 13.71 -2.69 -8.30
CA GLY A 22 12.69 -3.63 -8.76
C GLY A 22 11.26 -3.15 -8.54
N GLU A 23 11.06 -2.00 -7.88
CA GLU A 23 9.78 -1.30 -7.83
C GLU A 23 9.26 -1.05 -9.25
N ARG A 24 7.98 -1.31 -9.47
CA ARG A 24 7.35 -1.23 -10.79
C ARG A 24 6.40 -0.07 -10.90
N PHE A 25 5.63 0.20 -9.84
CA PHE A 25 4.58 1.19 -9.85
C PHE A 25 5.11 2.49 -9.26
N PHE A 26 5.07 3.55 -10.05
CA PHE A 26 5.41 4.90 -9.61
C PHE A 26 4.15 5.77 -9.56
N PRO A 27 4.17 6.89 -8.83
CA PRO A 27 3.01 7.78 -8.74
C PRO A 27 2.55 8.27 -10.11
N ILE A 28 1.25 8.18 -10.38
CA ILE A 28 0.62 8.61 -11.64
C ILE A 28 -0.54 9.57 -11.37
N ARG A 29 -1.02 10.22 -12.43
CA ARG A 29 -2.33 10.87 -12.40
C ARG A 29 -3.43 9.84 -12.17
N VAL A 30 -4.47 10.22 -11.43
CA VAL A 30 -5.62 9.37 -11.08
C VAL A 30 -6.56 9.21 -12.26
N GLU A 31 -6.63 10.21 -13.12
CA GLU A 31 -7.59 10.24 -14.23
C GLU A 31 -7.36 9.12 -15.26
N PRO A 32 -6.13 8.86 -15.75
CA PRO A 32 -5.87 7.69 -16.58
C PRO A 32 -6.26 6.34 -15.93
N TYR A 33 -6.14 6.22 -14.61
CA TYR A 33 -6.60 5.03 -13.88
C TYR A 33 -8.12 4.93 -13.92
N VAL A 34 -8.84 6.01 -13.56
CA VAL A 34 -10.31 6.04 -13.57
C VAL A 34 -10.88 5.74 -14.95
N GLN A 35 -10.30 6.31 -16.01
CA GLN A 35 -10.69 6.03 -17.40
C GLN A 35 -10.56 4.55 -17.79
N ARG A 36 -9.69 3.81 -17.12
CA ARG A 36 -9.47 2.37 -17.36
C ARG A 36 -10.28 1.50 -16.39
N CYS A 37 -11.01 2.10 -15.46
CA CYS A 37 -11.84 1.35 -14.53
C CYS A 37 -13.25 1.17 -15.07
N SER A 38 -13.87 0.08 -14.64
CA SER A 38 -15.33 -0.06 -14.61
C SER A 38 -15.85 0.35 -13.23
N LEU A 39 -17.04 0.93 -13.17
CA LEU A 39 -17.74 1.29 -11.93
C LEU A 39 -18.82 0.24 -11.65
N TRP A 40 -18.82 -0.30 -10.43
CA TRP A 40 -19.76 -1.33 -10.01
C TRP A 40 -20.52 -0.92 -8.74
N ALA A 41 -21.74 -1.45 -8.61
CA ALA A 41 -22.54 -1.38 -7.41
C ALA A 41 -22.72 -2.78 -6.82
N TRP A 42 -22.30 -2.96 -5.56
CA TRP A 42 -22.61 -4.14 -4.77
C TRP A 42 -23.82 -3.85 -3.87
N ARG A 43 -24.96 -4.48 -4.18
CA ARG A 43 -26.23 -4.27 -3.46
C ARG A 43 -26.34 -5.21 -2.25
N PRO A 44 -27.18 -4.88 -1.24
CA PRO A 44 -27.33 -5.66 -0.01
C PRO A 44 -27.69 -7.15 -0.19
N ARG A 45 -28.31 -7.52 -1.32
CA ARG A 45 -28.68 -8.91 -1.64
C ARG A 45 -27.55 -9.71 -2.32
N GLY A 46 -26.36 -9.14 -2.43
CA GLY A 46 -25.21 -9.80 -3.08
C GLY A 46 -25.14 -9.58 -4.59
N GLU A 47 -26.11 -8.88 -5.19
CA GLU A 47 -26.10 -8.54 -6.62
C GLU A 47 -24.99 -7.53 -6.91
N GLN A 48 -24.17 -7.84 -7.93
CA GLN A 48 -23.15 -6.93 -8.47
C GLN A 48 -23.59 -6.46 -9.85
N VAL A 49 -23.74 -5.15 -10.01
CA VAL A 49 -24.17 -4.54 -11.27
C VAL A 49 -23.08 -3.62 -11.77
N CYS A 50 -22.66 -3.81 -13.02
CA CYS A 50 -21.78 -2.85 -13.69
C CYS A 50 -22.60 -1.61 -14.06
N LEU A 51 -22.24 -0.46 -13.49
CA LEU A 51 -22.89 0.82 -13.73
C LEU A 51 -22.29 1.55 -14.92
N VAL A 52 -20.95 1.52 -15.02
CA VAL A 52 -20.20 2.11 -16.12
C VAL A 52 -19.14 1.10 -16.55
N PRO A 53 -19.14 0.67 -17.83
CA PRO A 53 -18.15 -0.30 -18.30
C PRO A 53 -16.76 0.34 -18.40
N GLN A 54 -15.75 -0.53 -18.49
CA GLN A 54 -14.36 -0.12 -18.62
C GLN A 54 -14.14 0.75 -19.87
N GLY A 55 -13.40 1.84 -19.72
CA GLY A 55 -13.09 2.75 -20.85
C GLY A 55 -14.06 3.93 -21.00
N GLU A 56 -15.22 3.87 -20.35
CA GLU A 56 -16.26 4.91 -20.45
C GLU A 56 -16.27 5.86 -19.25
N LEU A 57 -15.68 5.46 -18.11
CA LEU A 57 -15.76 6.21 -16.87
C LEU A 57 -14.87 7.46 -16.86
N THR A 58 -15.46 8.61 -16.53
CA THR A 58 -14.73 9.88 -16.31
C THR A 58 -14.71 10.29 -14.83
N LEU A 59 -13.81 11.21 -14.45
CA LEU A 59 -13.81 11.79 -13.11
C LEU A 59 -15.12 12.54 -12.79
N ALA A 60 -15.67 13.24 -13.79
CA ALA A 60 -16.95 13.93 -13.67
C ALA A 60 -18.08 12.96 -13.35
N GLU A 61 -18.21 11.87 -14.09
CA GLU A 61 -19.20 10.83 -13.83
C GLU A 61 -18.99 10.14 -12.48
N LEU A 62 -17.75 9.86 -12.10
CA LEU A 62 -17.43 9.26 -10.81
C LEU A 62 -17.96 10.11 -9.64
N SER A 63 -17.88 11.44 -9.76
CA SER A 63 -18.36 12.38 -8.74
C SER A 63 -19.88 12.54 -8.65
N GLN A 64 -20.64 12.02 -9.61
CA GLN A 64 -22.10 12.18 -9.61
C GLN A 64 -22.76 11.38 -8.47
N SER A 65 -23.74 12.00 -7.80
CA SER A 65 -24.58 11.28 -6.85
C SER A 65 -25.49 10.28 -7.57
N ARG A 66 -25.61 9.08 -7.04
CA ARG A 66 -26.45 8.00 -7.59
C ARG A 66 -27.46 7.57 -6.53
N PRO A 67 -28.77 7.61 -6.84
CA PRO A 67 -29.78 7.12 -5.91
C PRO A 67 -29.75 5.59 -5.92
N ASP A 68 -29.27 5.01 -4.83
CA ASP A 68 -29.19 3.55 -4.65
C ASP A 68 -29.85 3.11 -3.34
N ALA A 69 -30.14 1.81 -3.25
CA ALA A 69 -30.65 1.22 -2.03
C ALA A 69 -29.65 1.40 -0.87
N PHE A 70 -30.17 1.64 0.33
CA PHE A 70 -29.35 1.74 1.54
C PHE A 70 -28.46 0.49 1.70
N GLY A 71 -27.18 0.70 1.97
CA GLY A 71 -26.18 -0.37 2.07
C GLY A 71 -25.54 -0.79 0.75
N THR A 72 -25.83 -0.11 -0.36
CA THR A 72 -25.10 -0.30 -1.62
C THR A 72 -23.68 0.26 -1.51
N VAL A 73 -22.70 -0.51 -1.94
CA VAL A 73 -21.29 -0.10 -1.98
C VAL A 73 -20.85 0.06 -3.43
N HIS A 74 -20.34 1.25 -3.77
CA HIS A 74 -19.72 1.50 -5.06
C HIS A 74 -18.23 1.20 -5.01
N TYR A 75 -17.73 0.53 -6.04
CA TYR A 75 -16.30 0.24 -6.17
C TYR A 75 -15.85 0.31 -7.62
N LEU A 76 -14.57 0.64 -7.79
CA LEU A 76 -13.89 0.61 -9.07
C LEU A 76 -13.22 -0.74 -9.26
N LYS A 77 -13.10 -1.14 -10.53
CA LYS A 77 -12.34 -2.31 -10.93
C LYS A 77 -11.54 -1.97 -12.18
N LEU A 78 -10.23 -1.90 -12.03
CA LEU A 78 -9.29 -1.63 -13.11
C LEU A 78 -9.14 -2.85 -14.02
N THR A 79 -8.97 -4.03 -13.41
CA THR A 79 -8.66 -5.24 -14.16
C THR A 79 -9.63 -6.38 -13.90
N ASP A 80 -10.08 -7.01 -14.98
CA ASP A 80 -10.59 -8.37 -14.91
C ASP A 80 -9.40 -9.35 -14.80
N PRO A 81 -9.54 -10.45 -14.05
CA PRO A 81 -8.56 -11.52 -14.07
C PRO A 81 -8.26 -11.96 -15.50
N LEU A 82 -6.98 -12.07 -15.85
CA LEU A 82 -6.56 -12.57 -17.16
C LEU A 82 -7.07 -13.99 -17.39
N SER A 83 -7.43 -14.32 -18.63
CA SER A 83 -7.65 -15.73 -19.00
C SER A 83 -6.35 -16.54 -18.82
N PRO A 84 -6.43 -17.86 -18.61
CA PRO A 84 -5.23 -18.70 -18.43
C PRO A 84 -4.21 -18.59 -19.57
N GLY A 85 -4.68 -18.41 -20.81
CA GLY A 85 -3.81 -18.23 -21.99
C GLY A 85 -3.06 -16.89 -21.99
N GLU A 86 -3.76 -15.81 -21.63
CA GLU A 86 -3.14 -14.48 -21.51
C GLU A 86 -2.13 -14.44 -20.37
N LEU A 87 -2.46 -15.06 -19.23
CA LEU A 87 -1.54 -15.19 -18.10
C LEU A 87 -0.29 -16.00 -18.49
N ALA A 88 -0.45 -17.13 -19.17
CA ALA A 88 0.67 -17.94 -19.64
C ALA A 88 1.58 -17.16 -20.61
N GLY A 89 0.98 -16.41 -21.55
CA GLY A 89 1.69 -15.52 -22.46
C GLY A 89 2.46 -14.42 -21.72
N TYR A 90 1.83 -13.77 -20.74
CA TYR A 90 2.47 -12.75 -19.91
C TYR A 90 3.64 -13.33 -19.09
N VAL A 91 3.45 -14.47 -18.43
CA VAL A 91 4.50 -15.13 -17.64
C VAL A 91 5.69 -15.50 -18.52
N LEU A 92 5.45 -16.01 -19.74
CA LEU A 92 6.51 -16.33 -20.69
C LEU A 92 7.27 -15.07 -21.12
N LYS A 93 6.56 -14.01 -21.52
CA LYS A 93 7.14 -12.71 -21.88
C LYS A 93 7.97 -12.14 -20.72
N ARG A 94 7.44 -12.17 -19.49
CA ARG A 94 8.11 -11.68 -18.29
C ARG A 94 9.38 -12.48 -17.98
N ARG A 95 9.36 -13.81 -18.10
CA ARG A 95 10.58 -14.64 -17.93
C ARG A 95 11.66 -14.28 -18.94
N LEU A 96 11.30 -14.01 -20.19
CA LEU A 96 12.24 -13.59 -21.23
C LEU A 96 12.85 -12.21 -20.91
N LEU A 97 12.03 -11.24 -20.48
CA LEU A 97 12.48 -9.91 -20.09
C LEU A 97 13.34 -9.93 -18.81
N GLN A 98 12.96 -10.72 -17.80
CA GLN A 98 13.71 -10.86 -16.55
C GLN A 98 15.07 -11.54 -16.73
N LYS A 99 15.20 -12.46 -17.69
CA LYS A 99 16.49 -13.08 -18.03
C LYS A 99 17.51 -12.04 -18.53
N ASN A 100 17.03 -10.89 -19.01
CA ASN A 100 17.84 -9.77 -19.49
C ASN A 100 17.90 -8.58 -18.52
N SER A 101 17.10 -8.54 -17.46
CA SER A 101 17.05 -7.39 -16.53
C SER A 101 17.90 -7.61 -15.28
N GLN A 102 18.91 -6.76 -15.06
CA GLN A 102 19.70 -6.72 -13.82
C GLN A 102 18.91 -6.17 -12.60
N ASN A 103 17.69 -5.66 -12.82
CA ASN A 103 16.89 -4.92 -11.84
C ASN A 103 15.84 -5.76 -11.08
N ALA A 104 15.85 -7.09 -11.21
CA ALA A 104 14.91 -7.93 -10.46
C ALA A 104 15.29 -7.97 -8.96
N PHE A 105 14.32 -7.67 -8.09
CA PHE A 105 14.51 -7.81 -6.64
C PHE A 105 14.89 -9.26 -6.28
N ARG A 106 15.92 -9.41 -5.45
CA ARG A 106 16.41 -10.72 -4.97
C ARG A 106 16.40 -10.71 -3.46
N ALA A 107 15.48 -11.46 -2.85
CA ALA A 107 15.44 -11.62 -1.40
C ALA A 107 16.76 -12.25 -0.89
N GLY A 108 17.40 -11.61 0.08
CA GLY A 108 18.61 -12.13 0.73
C GLY A 108 18.38 -13.49 1.40
N ARG A 109 19.43 -14.35 1.43
CA ARG A 109 19.39 -15.72 1.98
C ARG A 109 18.87 -15.81 3.44
N GLY A 110 18.98 -14.73 4.22
CA GLY A 110 18.48 -14.67 5.60
C GLY A 110 16.95 -14.52 5.76
N ARG A 111 16.24 -14.06 4.72
CA ARG A 111 14.78 -13.82 4.78
C ARG A 111 13.99 -15.12 4.84
N LEU A 112 14.38 -16.13 4.05
CA LEU A 112 13.72 -17.45 4.00
C LEU A 112 13.81 -18.21 5.33
N ALA A 113 14.77 -17.88 6.21
CA ALA A 113 14.90 -18.49 7.54
C ALA A 113 14.06 -17.77 8.62
N ARG A 114 13.63 -16.52 8.39
CA ARG A 114 12.88 -15.70 9.36
C ARG A 114 11.38 -15.63 9.10
N VAL A 115 10.92 -15.81 7.86
CA VAL A 115 9.48 -16.01 7.62
C VAL A 115 9.15 -17.47 7.96
N GLY A 116 8.62 -17.70 9.16
CA GLY A 116 8.32 -19.04 9.67
C GLY A 116 7.43 -19.85 8.72
N TYR A 117 7.57 -21.18 8.74
CA TYR A 117 6.82 -22.12 7.89
C TYR A 117 5.29 -21.88 7.85
N LEU A 118 4.73 -21.26 8.89
CA LEU A 118 3.33 -20.91 8.99
C LEU A 118 2.86 -19.93 7.89
N SER A 119 3.66 -18.91 7.54
CA SER A 119 3.28 -17.96 6.48
C SER A 119 3.22 -18.61 5.10
N ARG A 120 4.10 -19.59 4.85
CA ARG A 120 4.11 -20.39 3.61
C ARG A 120 2.90 -21.31 3.52
N LEU A 121 2.47 -21.89 4.64
CA LEU A 121 1.27 -22.71 4.70
C LEU A 121 0.00 -21.87 4.49
N VAL A 122 -0.07 -20.67 5.07
CA VAL A 122 -1.17 -19.72 4.84
C VAL A 122 -1.21 -19.26 3.37
N ALA A 123 -0.06 -18.91 2.79
CA ALA A 123 0.03 -18.53 1.38
C ALA A 123 -0.38 -19.69 0.44
N ALA A 124 0.03 -20.92 0.75
CA ALA A 124 -0.37 -22.11 0.01
C ALA A 124 -1.88 -22.39 0.14
N ALA A 125 -2.44 -22.31 1.34
CA ALA A 125 -3.87 -22.49 1.59
C ALA A 125 -4.70 -21.41 0.87
N PHE A 126 -4.23 -20.15 0.87
CA PHE A 126 -4.88 -19.07 0.14
C PHE A 126 -4.81 -19.27 -1.38
N ALA A 127 -3.65 -19.68 -1.91
CA ALA A 127 -3.49 -20.03 -3.32
C ALA A 127 -4.41 -21.18 -3.75
N ILE A 128 -4.53 -22.22 -2.93
CA ILE A 128 -5.49 -23.32 -3.12
C ILE A 128 -6.92 -22.78 -3.10
N SER A 129 -7.24 -21.86 -2.19
CA SER A 129 -8.58 -21.24 -2.09
C SER A 129 -8.93 -20.36 -3.30
N LEU A 130 -7.94 -19.69 -3.91
CA LEU A 130 -8.11 -18.92 -5.14
C LEU A 130 -8.37 -19.86 -6.33
N LEU A 131 -7.56 -20.92 -6.46
CA LEU A 131 -7.72 -21.94 -7.50
C LEU A 131 -9.08 -22.62 -7.41
N ALA A 132 -9.55 -22.93 -6.19
CA ALA A 132 -10.89 -23.49 -5.95
C ALA A 132 -12.03 -22.54 -6.36
N ARG A 133 -11.79 -21.23 -6.40
CA ARG A 133 -12.74 -20.21 -6.88
C ARG A 133 -12.55 -19.86 -8.35
N GLY A 134 -11.76 -20.63 -9.09
CA GLY A 134 -11.48 -20.40 -10.51
C GLY A 134 -10.60 -19.17 -10.79
N ARG A 135 -9.93 -18.62 -9.77
CA ARG A 135 -8.96 -17.52 -9.91
C ARG A 135 -7.53 -18.05 -9.83
N VAL A 136 -6.62 -17.47 -10.61
CA VAL A 136 -5.22 -17.93 -10.60
C VAL A 136 -4.40 -16.97 -9.75
N PRO A 137 -3.63 -17.45 -8.76
CA PRO A 137 -2.78 -16.58 -7.95
C PRO A 137 -1.89 -15.67 -8.83
N GLY A 138 -2.09 -14.35 -8.74
CA GLY A 138 -1.29 -13.35 -9.46
C GLY A 138 -1.87 -12.90 -10.82
N ASP A 139 -3.09 -13.33 -11.18
CA ASP A 139 -3.83 -12.85 -12.34
C ASP A 139 -4.03 -11.32 -12.34
N MET A 140 -4.46 -10.75 -11.21
CA MET A 140 -4.67 -9.31 -11.01
C MET A 140 -3.36 -8.53 -11.13
N ALA A 141 -2.29 -8.97 -10.48
CA ALA A 141 -0.99 -8.31 -10.54
C ALA A 141 -0.41 -8.33 -11.97
N ALA A 142 -0.58 -9.43 -12.71
CA ALA A 142 -0.18 -9.51 -14.11
C ALA A 142 -1.00 -8.53 -14.99
N ALA A 143 -2.31 -8.45 -14.78
CA ALA A 143 -3.17 -7.51 -15.48
C ALA A 143 -2.78 -6.05 -15.18
N ALA A 144 -2.53 -5.72 -13.90
CA ALA A 144 -2.14 -4.39 -13.47
C ALA A 144 -0.79 -3.97 -14.08
N ASN A 145 0.17 -4.90 -14.15
CA ASN A 145 1.44 -4.67 -14.83
C ASN A 145 1.25 -4.34 -16.32
N ILE A 146 0.40 -5.07 -17.04
CA ILE A 146 0.10 -4.78 -18.45
C ILE A 146 -0.57 -3.41 -18.59
N ALA A 147 -1.52 -3.09 -17.70
CA ALA A 147 -2.21 -1.80 -17.71
C ALA A 147 -1.24 -0.64 -17.46
N TYR A 148 -0.32 -0.80 -16.51
CA TYR A 148 0.70 0.19 -16.19
C TYR A 148 1.72 0.36 -17.31
N ASP A 149 2.24 -0.72 -17.89
CA ASP A 149 3.16 -0.65 -19.04
C ASP A 149 2.53 0.12 -20.21
N ARG A 150 1.24 -0.12 -20.49
CA ARG A 150 0.48 0.61 -21.53
C ARG A 150 0.30 2.09 -21.19
N LEU A 151 0.05 2.41 -19.92
CA LEU A 151 -0.12 3.78 -19.45
C LEU A 151 1.19 4.56 -19.58
N MET A 152 2.29 3.98 -19.10
CA MET A 152 3.61 4.61 -19.18
C MET A 152 4.10 4.77 -20.62
N ALA A 153 3.80 3.81 -21.52
CA ALA A 153 4.11 3.94 -22.93
C ALA A 153 3.36 5.08 -23.64
N GLN A 154 2.24 5.55 -23.08
CA GLN A 154 1.48 6.69 -23.60
C GLN A 154 1.90 8.03 -22.98
N SER A 155 2.34 8.01 -21.72
CA SER A 155 2.73 9.20 -20.96
C SER A 155 3.74 8.83 -19.86
N GLU A 156 5.02 9.05 -20.12
CA GLU A 156 6.13 8.77 -19.19
C GLU A 156 6.26 9.82 -18.07
N GLN A 157 5.17 10.15 -17.38
CA GLN A 157 5.21 11.18 -16.33
C GLN A 157 4.81 10.63 -14.97
N CYS A 158 5.80 10.51 -14.08
CA CYS A 158 5.53 10.40 -12.65
C CYS A 158 4.86 11.70 -12.17
N SER A 159 3.71 11.58 -11.52
CA SER A 159 2.90 12.72 -11.10
C SER A 159 2.50 12.61 -9.64
N TYR A 160 2.44 13.75 -8.95
CA TYR A 160 1.97 13.86 -7.57
C TYR A 160 1.00 15.05 -7.47
N TYR A 161 0.24 15.13 -6.37
CA TYR A 161 -0.63 16.27 -6.08
C TYR A 161 -0.11 17.05 -4.88
N GLY A 162 -0.11 18.37 -5.00
CA GLY A 162 0.25 19.26 -3.91
C GLY A 162 -0.96 20.04 -3.40
N ARG A 163 -1.05 20.24 -2.09
CA ARG A 163 -2.04 21.12 -1.47
C ARG A 163 -1.39 21.94 -0.37
N VAL A 164 -1.66 23.25 -0.36
CA VAL A 164 -1.24 24.16 0.71
C VAL A 164 -2.45 24.50 1.58
N VAL A 165 -2.31 24.32 2.90
CA VAL A 165 -3.31 24.70 3.89
C VAL A 165 -2.69 25.70 4.84
N ARG A 166 -3.35 26.83 5.09
CA ARG A 166 -2.92 27.83 6.07
C ARG A 166 -3.94 27.93 7.19
N GLN A 167 -3.52 27.62 8.41
CA GLN A 167 -4.43 27.59 9.56
C GLN A 167 -3.68 27.84 10.87
N ASN A 168 -4.21 28.72 11.73
CA ASN A 168 -3.68 28.98 13.08
C ASN A 168 -2.17 29.31 13.10
N GLY A 169 -1.69 30.09 12.13
CA GLY A 169 -0.26 30.46 12.01
C GLY A 169 0.63 29.39 11.37
N TRP A 170 0.08 28.22 11.05
CA TRP A 170 0.79 27.15 10.34
C TRP A 170 0.50 27.18 8.84
N ILE A 171 1.48 26.75 8.07
CA ILE A 171 1.40 26.43 6.65
C ILE A 171 1.69 24.94 6.52
N VAL A 172 0.74 24.17 5.99
CA VAL A 172 0.86 22.73 5.80
C VAL A 172 0.94 22.44 4.31
N LEU A 173 2.04 21.83 3.88
CA LEU A 173 2.23 21.32 2.53
C LEU A 173 1.90 19.84 2.52
N GLN A 174 0.85 19.44 1.81
CA GLN A 174 0.48 18.05 1.63
C GLN A 174 0.90 17.58 0.25
N TYR A 175 1.62 16.47 0.18
CA TYR A 175 1.99 15.80 -1.06
C TYR A 175 1.28 14.45 -1.10
N TRP A 176 0.53 14.20 -2.17
CA TRP A 176 -0.24 12.98 -2.35
C TRP A 176 0.26 12.22 -3.57
N PHE A 177 0.42 10.91 -3.40
CA PHE A 177 0.92 9.99 -4.41
C PHE A 177 -0.14 8.95 -4.70
N PHE A 178 -0.47 8.76 -5.97
CA PHE A 178 -1.43 7.76 -6.39
C PHE A 178 -0.75 6.68 -7.21
N TYR A 179 -0.82 5.45 -6.74
CA TYR A 179 -0.28 4.28 -7.42
C TYR A 179 -1.40 3.45 -8.02
N LEU A 180 -1.16 2.95 -9.23
CA LEU A 180 -2.12 2.12 -9.96
C LEU A 180 -2.43 0.82 -9.20
N PHE A 181 -1.42 0.25 -8.55
CA PHE A 181 -1.49 -1.04 -7.89
C PHE A 181 -0.42 -1.18 -6.80
N ASP A 182 -0.80 -1.66 -5.63
CA ASP A 182 0.06 -2.25 -4.60
C ASP A 182 0.32 -3.71 -4.97
N ASP A 183 1.57 -4.05 -5.25
CA ASP A 183 2.01 -5.40 -5.57
C ASP A 183 2.84 -6.03 -4.44
N TRP A 184 2.65 -5.59 -3.20
CA TRP A 184 3.48 -5.98 -2.07
C TRP A 184 3.64 -7.51 -1.93
N ARG A 185 2.57 -8.28 -2.09
CA ARG A 185 2.57 -9.75 -2.05
C ARG A 185 3.20 -10.35 -3.30
N SER A 186 2.80 -9.89 -4.48
CA SER A 186 3.17 -10.51 -5.76
C SER A 186 4.54 -10.10 -6.30
N GLY A 187 5.01 -8.90 -5.95
CA GLY A 187 6.32 -8.33 -6.27
C GLY A 187 7.37 -8.56 -5.17
N PHE A 188 6.98 -8.43 -3.89
CA PHE A 188 7.93 -8.38 -2.77
C PHE A 188 7.71 -9.43 -1.66
N PHE A 189 6.83 -10.41 -1.90
CA PHE A 189 6.49 -11.49 -0.95
C PHE A 189 5.94 -10.97 0.38
N GLY A 190 5.29 -9.82 0.34
CA GLY A 190 4.42 -9.30 1.38
C GLY A 190 3.12 -10.10 1.48
N ALA A 191 2.08 -9.46 2.01
CA ALA A 191 0.86 -10.17 2.35
C ALA A 191 -0.42 -9.61 1.72
N ASN A 192 -0.35 -8.47 1.04
CA ASN A 192 -1.48 -7.95 0.28
C ASN A 192 -1.07 -7.56 -1.15
N ASP A 193 -2.04 -7.58 -2.07
CA ASP A 193 -1.99 -6.81 -3.31
C ASP A 193 -3.34 -6.08 -3.42
N HIS A 194 -3.37 -4.83 -3.90
CA HIS A 194 -4.64 -4.16 -4.19
C HIS A 194 -4.52 -3.08 -5.28
N GLU A 195 -5.65 -2.77 -5.90
CA GLU A 195 -5.75 -1.65 -6.85
C GLU A 195 -5.89 -0.32 -6.09
N ALA A 196 -5.51 0.79 -6.76
CA ALA A 196 -5.69 2.17 -6.28
C ALA A 196 -5.14 2.42 -4.87
N ASP A 197 -3.87 2.76 -4.81
CA ASP A 197 -3.18 3.04 -3.56
C ASP A 197 -2.83 4.54 -3.45
N TRP A 198 -3.21 5.14 -2.33
CA TRP A 198 -3.02 6.57 -2.04
C TRP A 198 -2.11 6.73 -0.83
N GLU A 199 -0.96 7.33 -1.06
CA GLU A 199 0.01 7.66 -0.02
C GLU A 199 0.12 9.18 0.15
N MET A 200 0.55 9.61 1.33
CA MET A 200 0.65 11.04 1.63
C MET A 200 1.79 11.35 2.61
N ILE A 201 2.49 12.46 2.36
CA ILE A 201 3.31 13.12 3.38
C ILE A 201 2.82 14.55 3.61
N SER A 202 3.10 15.09 4.78
CA SER A 202 2.78 16.48 5.14
C SER A 202 3.99 17.17 5.78
N LEU A 203 4.28 18.40 5.34
CA LEU A 203 5.27 19.27 5.98
C LEU A 203 4.54 20.41 6.69
N PHE A 204 4.95 20.70 7.92
CA PHE A 204 4.40 21.77 8.75
C PHE A 204 5.45 22.86 8.86
N LEU A 205 5.08 24.06 8.40
CA LEU A 205 5.92 25.24 8.37
C LEU A 205 5.21 26.38 9.09
N TYR A 206 5.97 27.38 9.48
CA TYR A 206 5.44 28.65 9.97
C TYR A 206 6.17 29.81 9.30
N GLU A 207 5.54 30.98 9.35
CA GLU A 207 6.13 32.23 8.89
C GLU A 207 6.65 33.02 10.11
N THR A 208 7.92 33.42 10.08
CA THR A 208 8.51 34.27 11.12
C THR A 208 7.98 35.70 11.02
N GLN A 209 8.20 36.50 12.07
CA GLN A 209 7.87 37.93 12.02
C GLN A 209 8.61 38.70 10.91
N SER A 210 9.75 38.18 10.44
CA SER A 210 10.51 38.73 9.31
C SER A 210 9.99 38.29 7.93
N GLY A 211 8.90 37.52 7.88
CA GLY A 211 8.32 36.98 6.63
C GLY A 211 9.06 35.76 6.09
N SER A 212 9.93 35.13 6.89
CA SER A 212 10.69 33.95 6.46
C SER A 212 9.89 32.67 6.72
N ILE A 213 9.79 31.81 5.70
CA ILE A 213 9.11 30.51 5.83
C ILE A 213 10.09 29.47 6.36
N VAL A 214 9.75 28.86 7.50
CA VAL A 214 10.58 27.91 8.23
C VAL A 214 9.81 26.58 8.39
N PRO A 215 10.34 25.45 7.88
CA PRO A 215 9.79 24.14 8.16
C PRO A 215 10.15 23.68 9.59
N GLU A 216 9.18 23.09 10.27
CA GLU A 216 9.31 22.65 11.67
C GLU A 216 9.12 21.14 11.82
N TRP A 217 8.17 20.54 11.09
CA TRP A 217 7.89 19.10 11.17
C TRP A 217 7.64 18.48 9.80
N ALA A 218 8.02 17.23 9.65
CA ALA A 218 7.58 16.34 8.59
C ALA A 218 6.75 15.20 9.20
N ALA A 219 5.65 14.83 8.55
CA ALA A 219 4.83 13.68 8.93
C ALA A 219 4.55 12.79 7.72
N PHE A 220 4.83 11.50 7.84
CA PHE A 220 4.70 10.53 6.77
C PHE A 220 3.57 9.55 7.09
N ALA A 221 2.66 9.31 6.16
CA ALA A 221 1.67 8.25 6.31
C ALA A 221 2.38 6.89 6.17
N ALA A 222 2.30 6.07 7.22
CA ALA A 222 2.92 4.76 7.26
C ALA A 222 2.03 3.78 8.04
N HIS A 223 1.12 3.10 7.34
CA HIS A 223 0.22 2.04 7.83
C HIS A 223 -0.02 2.00 9.36
N ASP A 224 0.69 1.11 10.07
CA ASP A 224 0.48 0.79 11.49
C ASP A 224 1.26 1.70 12.45
N GLN A 225 2.03 2.67 11.95
CA GLN A 225 2.71 3.63 12.79
C GLN A 225 1.70 4.59 13.42
N SER A 226 1.97 5.03 14.64
CA SER A 226 1.08 5.92 15.38
C SER A 226 1.86 6.88 16.27
N GLY A 227 1.24 7.99 16.62
CA GLY A 227 1.82 8.97 17.54
C GLY A 227 3.11 9.59 16.98
N ASP A 228 4.17 9.56 17.80
CA ASP A 228 5.44 10.23 17.48
C ASP A 228 6.21 9.55 16.35
N ASP A 229 5.95 8.27 16.06
CA ASP A 229 6.64 7.56 14.97
C ASP A 229 6.32 8.14 13.58
N LEU A 230 5.13 8.72 13.43
CA LEU A 230 4.65 9.30 12.17
C LEU A 230 5.31 10.63 11.81
N ARG A 231 6.07 11.24 12.74
CA ARG A 231 6.63 12.58 12.55
C ARG A 231 8.08 12.70 12.97
N ARG A 232 8.79 13.61 12.32
CA ARG A 232 10.14 14.05 12.70
C ARG A 232 10.20 15.56 12.71
N ARG A 233 10.97 16.12 13.64
CA ARG A 233 11.31 17.54 13.55
C ARG A 233 12.12 17.77 12.29
N TRP A 234 12.07 18.98 11.74
CA TRP A 234 12.82 19.30 10.54
C TRP A 234 14.33 19.15 10.71
N ASP A 235 14.84 19.41 11.92
CA ASP A 235 16.25 19.28 12.31
C ASP A 235 16.65 17.87 12.79
N ASP A 236 15.71 16.92 12.77
CA ASP A 236 15.98 15.54 13.17
C ASP A 236 16.94 14.86 12.16
N PRO A 237 18.02 14.20 12.63
CA PRO A 237 18.96 13.50 11.75
C PRO A 237 18.34 12.32 11.00
N GLU A 238 17.22 11.76 11.47
CA GLU A 238 16.51 10.68 10.77
C GLU A 238 15.71 11.19 9.57
N LEU A 239 15.39 12.49 9.52
CA LEU A 239 14.78 13.11 8.35
C LEU A 239 15.88 13.49 7.35
N GLU A 240 16.30 12.56 6.50
CA GLU A 240 17.24 12.88 5.43
C GLU A 240 16.65 13.88 4.43
N LYS A 241 17.51 14.77 3.90
CA LYS A 241 17.14 15.82 2.95
C LYS A 241 18.20 15.99 1.87
N ILE A 242 17.80 16.33 0.65
CA ILE A 242 18.69 16.85 -0.41
C ILE A 242 18.38 18.35 -0.53
N GLY A 243 19.24 19.21 0.00
CA GLY A 243 18.90 20.63 0.15
C GLY A 243 17.69 20.79 1.08
N GLU A 244 16.60 21.37 0.59
CA GLU A 244 15.33 21.53 1.32
C GLU A 244 14.31 20.42 1.00
N HIS A 245 14.69 19.44 0.18
CA HIS A 245 13.82 18.36 -0.27
C HIS A 245 13.89 17.17 0.70
N PRO A 246 12.82 16.84 1.44
CA PRO A 246 12.82 15.68 2.33
C PRO A 246 12.87 14.38 1.51
N ILE A 247 13.67 13.43 1.97
CA ILE A 247 13.75 12.11 1.36
C ILE A 247 12.65 11.23 1.95
N VAL A 248 11.85 10.63 1.07
CA VAL A 248 10.84 9.63 1.41
C VAL A 248 11.33 8.28 0.95
N TYR A 249 11.50 7.35 1.89
CA TYR A 249 11.82 5.97 1.59
C TYR A 249 10.54 5.19 1.35
N VAL A 250 10.32 4.76 0.10
CA VAL A 250 9.07 4.12 -0.32
C VAL A 250 9.13 2.63 -0.02
N GLY A 251 8.14 2.14 0.74
CA GLY A 251 7.94 0.72 1.03
C GLY A 251 7.77 -0.09 -0.25
N ALA A 252 8.56 -1.15 -0.41
CA ALA A 252 8.57 -1.92 -1.66
C ALA A 252 7.23 -2.63 -1.90
N GLY A 253 6.57 -2.27 -3.00
CA GLY A 253 5.25 -2.76 -3.42
C GLY A 253 4.06 -2.26 -2.59
N SER A 254 4.28 -1.80 -1.35
CA SER A 254 3.23 -1.27 -0.45
C SER A 254 3.14 0.25 -0.41
N HIS A 255 4.14 0.92 -0.97
CA HIS A 255 4.28 2.37 -1.12
C HIS A 255 4.31 3.25 0.13
N ALA A 256 4.04 2.71 1.31
CA ALA A 256 4.12 3.47 2.56
C ALA A 256 5.42 4.28 2.72
N SER A 257 5.30 5.42 3.39
CA SER A 257 6.35 6.44 3.46
C SER A 257 7.18 6.31 4.73
N TYR A 258 8.49 6.10 4.61
CA TYR A 258 9.40 5.95 5.76
C TYR A 258 10.50 7.03 5.77
N PHE A 259 10.99 7.33 6.98
CA PHE A 259 12.12 8.25 7.19
C PHE A 259 13.48 7.61 6.90
N GLN A 260 13.57 6.27 7.02
CA GLN A 260 14.83 5.53 6.89
C GLN A 260 14.68 4.30 6.00
N PRO A 261 15.78 3.80 5.40
CA PRO A 261 15.79 2.48 4.78
C PRO A 261 15.82 1.39 5.85
N GLY A 262 15.23 0.24 5.58
CA GLY A 262 15.17 -0.86 6.56
C GLY A 262 14.12 -1.91 6.28
N GLU A 263 14.10 -2.95 7.11
CA GLU A 263 13.00 -3.92 7.15
C GLU A 263 12.02 -3.51 8.25
N TYR A 264 10.76 -3.36 7.89
CA TYR A 264 9.68 -2.90 8.78
C TYR A 264 8.62 -4.00 8.87
N MET A 265 8.05 -4.20 10.06
CA MET A 265 7.00 -5.20 10.29
C MET A 265 5.63 -4.50 10.33
N THR A 266 4.72 -4.93 9.47
CA THR A 266 3.30 -4.56 9.57
C THR A 266 2.51 -5.71 10.19
N GLU A 267 1.49 -5.34 10.95
CA GLU A 267 0.54 -6.22 11.60
C GLU A 267 -0.72 -6.33 10.75
N ILE A 268 -0.84 -7.41 9.98
CA ILE A 268 -2.08 -7.63 9.24
C ILE A 268 -3.07 -8.32 10.17
N GLN A 269 -4.17 -7.60 10.43
CA GLN A 269 -5.36 -8.21 10.99
C GLN A 269 -6.03 -9.04 9.90
N LEU A 270 -6.25 -10.33 10.17
CA LEU A 270 -6.95 -11.24 9.27
C LEU A 270 -8.40 -11.41 9.76
N PRO A 271 -9.35 -10.51 9.39
CA PRO A 271 -10.70 -10.51 9.94
C PRO A 271 -11.49 -11.79 9.64
N PHE A 272 -11.14 -12.54 8.58
CA PHE A 272 -11.76 -13.82 8.26
C PHE A 272 -11.41 -14.96 9.23
N LEU A 273 -10.38 -14.79 10.07
CA LEU A 273 -10.06 -15.73 11.16
C LEU A 273 -10.85 -15.43 12.44
N ALA A 274 -11.54 -14.28 12.52
CA ALA A 274 -12.31 -13.89 13.71
C ALA A 274 -13.39 -14.91 14.16
N PRO A 275 -14.09 -15.64 13.26
CA PRO A 275 -15.04 -16.68 13.68
C PRO A 275 -14.32 -17.91 14.28
N TYR A 276 -13.17 -18.29 13.72
CA TYR A 276 -12.41 -19.46 14.13
C TYR A 276 -11.64 -19.24 15.43
N ALA A 277 -11.18 -18.01 15.68
CA ALA A 277 -10.56 -17.61 16.94
C ALA A 277 -11.51 -17.82 18.13
N ARG A 278 -12.81 -17.55 17.98
CA ARG A 278 -13.80 -17.80 19.05
C ARG A 278 -13.99 -19.28 19.34
N VAL A 279 -13.89 -20.14 18.33
CA VAL A 279 -13.97 -21.60 18.48
C VAL A 279 -12.71 -22.13 19.16
N ALA A 280 -11.54 -21.63 18.78
CA ALA A 280 -10.28 -21.96 19.44
C ALA A 280 -10.27 -21.51 20.91
N ASP A 281 -10.73 -20.29 21.21
CA ASP A 281 -10.85 -19.76 22.57
C ASP A 281 -11.87 -20.57 23.40
N ALA A 282 -12.99 -20.99 22.80
CA ALA A 282 -14.01 -21.83 23.46
C ALA A 282 -13.49 -23.25 23.73
N LEU A 283 -12.73 -23.83 22.79
CA LEU A 283 -12.06 -25.11 23.00
C LEU A 283 -10.99 -24.96 24.09
N GLN A 284 -10.14 -23.94 24.04
CA GLN A 284 -9.08 -23.72 25.04
C GLN A 284 -9.66 -23.46 26.44
N GLY A 285 -10.81 -22.78 26.53
CA GLY A 285 -11.59 -22.64 27.75
C GLY A 285 -12.16 -23.98 28.24
N PHE A 286 -12.77 -24.78 27.36
CA PHE A 286 -13.26 -26.11 27.70
C PHE A 286 -12.14 -27.05 28.17
N TRP A 287 -10.97 -27.00 27.53
CA TRP A 287 -9.79 -27.76 27.91
C TRP A 287 -9.21 -27.28 29.26
N ARG A 288 -9.19 -25.97 29.54
CA ARG A 288 -8.80 -25.41 30.85
C ARG A 288 -9.75 -25.83 31.98
N ASP A 289 -11.06 -25.81 31.73
CA ASP A 289 -12.07 -26.18 32.73
C ASP A 289 -12.12 -27.69 32.98
N LYS A 290 -11.76 -28.52 32.00
CA LYS A 290 -11.80 -29.99 32.12
C LYS A 290 -10.50 -30.65 32.59
N LEU A 291 -9.34 -30.02 32.42
CA LEU A 291 -8.03 -30.62 32.74
C LEU A 291 -7.26 -29.91 33.85
N GLY A 292 -7.97 -29.22 34.75
CA GLY A 292 -7.45 -28.55 35.95
C GLY A 292 -6.06 -29.03 36.41
N GLN A 293 -5.02 -28.36 35.94
CA GLN A 293 -3.66 -28.49 36.43
C GLN A 293 -3.12 -27.08 36.67
N TYR A 294 -2.96 -26.79 37.96
CA TYR A 294 -2.19 -25.70 38.52
C TYR A 294 -0.79 -25.62 37.87
N VAL A 295 -0.51 -24.51 37.18
CA VAL A 295 0.84 -23.97 37.07
C VAL A 295 0.76 -22.46 37.29
N GLY A 296 1.36 -22.04 38.41
CA GLY A 296 1.89 -20.70 38.74
C GLY A 296 1.21 -19.44 38.21
N GLU A 297 0.67 -18.65 39.13
CA GLU A 297 0.43 -17.21 38.92
C GLU A 297 1.75 -16.47 38.67
N GLU A 298 2.22 -16.42 37.41
CA GLU A 298 3.20 -15.44 36.92
C GLU A 298 3.31 -15.54 35.38
N SER A 299 2.30 -14.99 34.68
CA SER A 299 2.34 -14.62 33.24
C SER A 299 0.94 -14.24 32.71
N ARG A 300 0.14 -13.55 33.53
CA ARG A 300 -1.18 -13.03 33.14
C ARG A 300 -1.02 -11.66 32.46
N GLY A 301 -0.78 -11.66 31.15
CA GLY A 301 -0.80 -10.42 30.35
C GLY A 301 -0.63 -10.58 28.84
N GLU A 302 0.30 -11.41 28.37
CA GLU A 302 0.79 -11.28 26.98
C GLU A 302 0.27 -12.34 25.99
N GLN A 303 -0.34 -13.45 26.45
CA GLN A 303 -0.65 -14.56 25.54
C GLN A 303 -2.02 -14.52 24.83
N THR A 304 -2.91 -13.59 25.19
CA THR A 304 -4.28 -13.53 24.62
C THR A 304 -4.40 -12.75 23.31
N GLN A 305 -3.31 -12.13 22.84
CA GLN A 305 -3.30 -11.33 21.60
C GLN A 305 -2.49 -11.98 20.46
N ALA A 306 -1.68 -13.00 20.76
CA ALA A 306 -0.77 -13.63 19.81
C ALA A 306 -1.45 -14.47 18.70
N SER A 307 -2.74 -14.81 18.84
CA SER A 307 -3.46 -15.64 17.86
C SER A 307 -4.20 -14.86 16.76
N LYS A 308 -4.15 -13.52 16.77
CA LYS A 308 -4.95 -12.67 15.87
C LYS A 308 -4.13 -11.82 14.89
N ILE A 309 -2.80 -11.90 14.97
CA ILE A 309 -1.89 -10.97 14.30
C ILE A 309 -0.85 -11.76 13.51
N LEU A 310 -0.84 -11.61 12.18
CA LEU A 310 0.27 -12.08 11.35
C LEU A 310 1.19 -10.89 11.11
N ARG A 311 2.40 -10.95 11.67
CA ARG A 311 3.46 -9.98 11.42
C ARG A 311 4.19 -10.35 10.14
N VAL A 312 4.18 -9.47 9.14
CA VAL A 312 4.85 -9.70 7.87
C VAL A 312 5.86 -8.57 7.62
N PRO A 313 7.15 -8.88 7.41
CA PRO A 313 8.14 -7.86 7.14
C PRO A 313 8.07 -7.38 5.67
N PHE A 314 8.11 -6.07 5.48
CA PHE A 314 8.36 -5.41 4.20
C PHE A 314 9.68 -4.62 4.27
N VAL A 315 10.19 -4.20 3.11
CA VAL A 315 11.58 -3.76 2.96
C VAL A 315 11.64 -2.44 2.22
N VAL A 316 12.51 -1.55 2.68
CA VAL A 316 13.07 -0.45 1.92
C VAL A 316 14.56 -0.74 1.75
N ASP A 317 14.95 -1.33 0.62
CA ASP A 317 16.33 -1.75 0.35
C ASP A 317 16.93 -1.02 -0.85
N LEU A 318 18.03 -0.31 -0.60
CA LEU A 318 18.82 0.37 -1.62
C LEU A 318 20.12 -0.39 -1.96
N SER A 319 20.36 -1.55 -1.36
CA SER A 319 21.61 -2.30 -1.50
C SER A 319 21.69 -3.05 -2.85
N GLY A 320 22.29 -2.37 -3.81
CA GLY A 320 22.87 -2.94 -5.03
C GLY A 320 23.82 -1.90 -5.63
N PRO A 321 24.98 -2.29 -6.20
CA PRO A 321 25.99 -1.31 -6.61
C PRO A 321 25.41 -0.33 -7.63
N ALA A 322 25.87 0.92 -7.50
CA ALA A 322 25.66 2.02 -8.43
C ALA A 322 26.06 1.64 -9.86
#